data_AF-A0AAE4L5T8-F1
#
_entry.id   AF-A0AAE4L5T8-F1
#
_cell.length_a   1.000
_cell.length_b   1.000
_cell.length_c   1.000
_cell.angle_alpha   90.00
_cell.angle_beta   90.00
_cell.angle_gamma   90.00
#
_symmetry.space_group_name_H-M   'P 1'
#
loop_
_entity.id
_entity.type
_entity.pdbx_description
1 polymer ?
#
loop_
_entity_poly.entity_id
_entity_poly.type
_entity_poly.pdbx_seq_one_letter_code
_entity_poly.pdbx_strand_id
1 'polypeptide(L)'
;MTFEEMKAIANKTTTRKKSRHIESQIQQSCVKWFRLQFPEIGLLLFAVPNGGARNKREAGILKGEGVTAGVADMILLKPSGGFASLCIEFKTEEKGSTQRETQKQWQKAAEAAGNKYVICRSFDDFRKEVISYLFPKK
;
A
#
# COMPACT_ATOMS: atom_id res chain seq x y z
N MET A 1 -24.54 -7.48 34.88
CA MET A 1 -23.36 -6.76 34.38
C MET A 1 -23.86 -5.52 33.65
N THR A 2 -23.48 -4.34 34.10
CA THR A 2 -24.01 -3.05 33.62
C THR A 2 -23.39 -2.64 32.27
N PHE A 3 -24.03 -1.74 31.53
CA PHE A 3 -23.50 -1.22 30.26
C PHE A 3 -22.09 -0.60 30.43
N GLU A 4 -21.86 0.08 31.56
CA GLU A 4 -20.56 0.64 31.91
C GLU A 4 -19.51 -0.44 32.20
N GLU A 5 -19.90 -1.55 32.83
CA GLU A 5 -19.01 -2.71 33.02
C GLU A 5 -18.67 -3.38 31.69
N MET A 6 -19.64 -3.53 30.78
CA MET A 6 -19.39 -4.08 29.43
C MET A 6 -18.45 -3.18 28.61
N LYS A 7 -18.62 -1.85 28.71
CA LYS A 7 -17.76 -0.85 28.06
C LYS A 7 -16.34 -0.83 28.64
N ALA A 8 -16.21 -0.99 29.96
CA ALA A 8 -14.91 -1.09 30.64
C ALA A 8 -14.16 -2.38 30.27
N ILE A 9 -14.86 -3.51 30.12
CA ILE A 9 -14.28 -4.78 29.66
C ILE A 9 -13.82 -4.68 28.20
N ALA A 10 -14.64 -4.09 27.32
CA ALA A 10 -14.27 -3.86 25.93
C ALA A 10 -13.01 -2.98 25.81
N ASN A 11 -12.93 -1.89 26.60
CA ASN A 11 -11.78 -0.99 26.60
C ASN A 11 -10.50 -1.66 27.17
N LYS A 12 -10.61 -2.51 28.20
CA LYS A 12 -9.47 -3.28 28.74
C LYS A 12 -8.87 -4.27 27.75
N THR A 13 -9.65 -4.72 26.76
CA THR A 13 -9.24 -5.78 25.81
C THR A 13 -8.68 -5.23 24.49
N THR A 14 -8.57 -3.90 24.34
CA THR A 14 -8.01 -3.27 23.14
C THR A 14 -6.49 -3.39 23.10
N THR A 15 -5.99 -4.59 22.85
CA THR A 15 -4.63 -4.74 22.30
C THR A 15 -4.63 -4.05 20.93
N ARG A 16 -4.00 -2.87 20.86
CA ARG A 16 -3.93 -2.05 19.64
C ARG A 16 -3.44 -2.92 18.49
N LYS A 17 -4.32 -3.18 17.51
CA LYS A 17 -3.99 -3.97 16.32
C LYS A 17 -2.78 -3.32 15.66
N LYS A 18 -1.66 -4.04 15.50
CA LYS A 18 -0.42 -3.47 14.94
C LYS A 18 -0.73 -2.82 13.59
N SER A 19 -0.26 -1.59 13.37
CA SER A 19 -0.49 -0.79 12.15
C SER A 19 -0.36 -1.58 10.84
N ARG A 20 0.65 -2.45 10.74
CA ARG A 20 0.88 -3.36 9.59
C ARG A 20 -0.32 -4.25 9.25
N HIS A 21 -1.08 -4.70 10.25
CA HIS A 21 -2.29 -5.49 10.02
C HIS A 21 -3.41 -4.64 9.43
N ILE A 22 -3.46 -3.34 9.76
CA ILE A 22 -4.44 -2.41 9.20
C ILE A 22 -4.08 -2.09 7.75
N GLU A 23 -2.82 -1.75 7.47
CA GLU A 23 -2.31 -1.54 6.11
C GLU A 23 -2.59 -2.76 5.21
N SER A 24 -2.30 -3.96 5.70
CA SER A 24 -2.60 -5.20 4.97
C SER A 24 -4.09 -5.40 4.70
N GLN A 25 -4.99 -5.07 5.62
CA GLN A 25 -6.43 -5.19 5.39
C GLN A 25 -6.92 -4.18 4.34
N ILE A 26 -6.43 -2.95 4.39
CA ILE A 26 -6.74 -1.91 3.39
C ILE A 26 -6.29 -2.40 2.01
N GLN A 27 -5.03 -2.85 1.89
CA GLN A 27 -4.47 -3.35 0.65
C GLN A 27 -5.29 -4.51 0.06
N GLN A 28 -5.67 -5.50 0.87
CA GLN A 28 -6.49 -6.63 0.41
C GLN A 28 -7.86 -6.18 -0.12
N SER A 29 -8.54 -5.25 0.58
CA SER A 29 -9.80 -4.67 0.12
C SER A 29 -9.64 -3.92 -1.21
N CYS A 30 -8.55 -3.17 -1.37
CA CYS A 30 -8.23 -2.44 -2.59
C CYS A 30 -8.00 -3.37 -3.78
N VAL A 31 -7.20 -4.43 -3.60
CA VAL A 31 -6.95 -5.47 -4.62
C VAL A 31 -8.26 -6.13 -5.04
N LYS A 32 -9.09 -6.54 -4.08
CA LYS A 32 -10.37 -7.19 -4.35
C LYS A 32 -11.28 -6.29 -5.19
N TRP A 33 -11.45 -5.03 -4.77
CA TRP A 33 -12.26 -4.07 -5.50
C TRP A 33 -11.72 -3.81 -6.91
N PHE A 34 -10.41 -3.57 -7.05
CA PHE A 34 -9.81 -3.27 -8.35
C PHE A 34 -10.05 -4.38 -9.36
N ARG A 35 -9.83 -5.64 -8.96
CA ARG A 35 -10.05 -6.81 -9.83
C ARG A 35 -11.51 -7.03 -10.20
N LEU A 36 -12.45 -6.57 -9.36
CA LEU A 36 -13.88 -6.60 -9.66
C LEU A 36 -14.30 -5.47 -10.61
N GLN A 37 -13.72 -4.28 -10.47
CA GLN A 37 -14.10 -3.11 -11.27
C GLN A 37 -13.41 -3.03 -12.63
N PHE A 38 -12.16 -3.50 -12.70
CA PHE A 38 -11.33 -3.43 -13.90
C PHE A 38 -10.76 -4.83 -14.23
N PRO A 39 -11.62 -5.84 -14.47
CA PRO A 39 -11.17 -7.21 -14.72
C PRO A 39 -10.20 -7.32 -15.89
N GLU A 40 -10.34 -6.47 -16.91
CA GLU A 40 -9.51 -6.43 -18.12
C GLU A 40 -8.06 -5.99 -17.87
N ILE A 41 -7.81 -5.21 -16.82
CA ILE A 41 -6.46 -4.81 -16.40
C ILE A 41 -6.09 -5.34 -15.01
N GLY A 42 -6.88 -6.27 -14.45
CA GLY A 42 -6.71 -6.79 -13.10
C GLY A 42 -5.34 -7.41 -12.82
N LEU A 43 -4.68 -7.94 -13.85
CA LEU A 43 -3.33 -8.51 -13.78
C LEU A 43 -2.23 -7.45 -13.72
N LEU A 44 -2.50 -6.24 -14.21
CA LEU A 44 -1.52 -5.14 -14.23
C LEU A 44 -1.35 -4.49 -12.84
N LEU A 45 -2.26 -4.77 -11.91
CA LEU A 45 -2.13 -4.36 -10.50
C LEU A 45 -1.58 -5.52 -9.67
N PHE A 46 -0.36 -5.39 -9.17
CA PHE A 46 0.29 -6.41 -8.35
C PHE A 46 0.98 -5.82 -7.12
N ALA A 47 1.10 -6.64 -6.07
CA ALA A 47 1.83 -6.29 -4.87
C ALA A 47 3.33 -6.56 -5.05
N VAL A 48 4.16 -5.73 -4.43
CA VAL A 48 5.61 -5.95 -4.32
C VAL A 48 5.93 -6.32 -2.87
N PRO A 49 6.07 -7.61 -2.53
CA PRO A 49 6.11 -8.09 -1.15
C PRO A 49 7.48 -7.88 -0.44
N ASN A 50 8.08 -6.70 -0.55
CA ASN A 50 9.44 -6.42 -0.06
C ASN A 50 9.54 -6.32 1.48
N GLY A 51 8.41 -6.25 2.20
CA GLY A 51 8.32 -6.14 3.66
C GLY A 51 8.15 -7.47 4.43
N GLY A 52 8.25 -8.62 3.75
CA GLY A 52 8.12 -9.95 4.36
C GLY A 52 9.19 -10.26 5.41
N ALA A 53 8.80 -10.98 6.48
CA ALA A 53 9.79 -11.56 7.39
C ALA A 53 10.50 -12.71 6.67
N ARG A 54 11.81 -12.78 6.85
CA ARG A 54 12.71 -13.73 6.16
C ARG A 54 13.94 -13.97 7.01
N ASN A 55 14.54 -15.14 6.83
CA ASN A 55 15.80 -15.45 7.52
C ASN A 55 16.97 -14.68 6.88
N LYS A 56 18.12 -14.61 7.57
CA LYS A 56 19.28 -13.85 7.10
C LYS A 56 19.81 -14.34 5.74
N ARG A 57 19.82 -15.65 5.51
CA ARG A 57 20.30 -16.26 4.26
C ARG A 57 19.41 -15.86 3.09
N GLU A 58 18.11 -16.01 3.25
CA GLU A 58 17.09 -15.62 2.27
C GLU A 58 17.11 -14.12 2.00
N ALA A 59 17.26 -13.28 3.03
CA ALA A 59 17.45 -11.84 2.84
C ALA A 59 18.70 -11.51 2.02
N GLY A 60 19.79 -12.24 2.21
CA GLY A 60 21.02 -12.10 1.43
C GLY A 60 20.82 -12.48 -0.04
N ILE A 61 20.18 -13.63 -0.30
CA ILE A 61 19.85 -14.10 -1.65
C ILE A 61 18.96 -13.08 -2.36
N LEU A 62 17.83 -12.69 -1.75
CA LEU A 62 16.88 -11.74 -2.33
C LEU A 62 17.51 -10.38 -2.61
N LYS A 63 18.44 -9.93 -1.76
CA LYS A 63 19.20 -8.69 -2.03
C LYS A 63 20.10 -8.85 -3.25
N GLY A 64 20.74 -10.01 -3.42
CA GLY A 64 21.51 -10.34 -4.62
C GLY A 64 20.65 -10.46 -5.88
N GLU A 65 19.40 -10.90 -5.74
CA GLU A 65 18.40 -11.00 -6.82
C GLU A 65 17.72 -9.65 -7.15
N GLY A 66 18.07 -8.57 -6.43
CA GLY A 66 17.59 -7.22 -6.74
C GLY A 66 16.41 -6.72 -5.92
N VAL A 67 16.05 -7.38 -4.80
CA VAL A 67 15.06 -6.81 -3.87
C VAL A 67 15.56 -5.45 -3.38
N THR A 68 14.79 -4.43 -3.75
CA THR A 68 15.10 -3.03 -3.48
C THR A 68 14.28 -2.54 -2.29
N ALA A 69 14.96 -1.99 -1.28
CA ALA A 69 14.29 -1.44 -0.10
C ALA A 69 13.51 -0.18 -0.46
N GLY A 70 12.27 -0.07 0.03
CA GLY A 70 11.45 1.13 -0.14
C GLY A 70 10.62 1.17 -1.42
N VAL A 71 10.66 0.14 -2.27
CA VAL A 71 9.69 -0.01 -3.36
C VAL A 71 8.27 0.06 -2.80
N ALA A 72 7.39 0.78 -3.50
CA ALA A 72 5.98 0.91 -3.13
C ALA A 72 5.31 -0.47 -2.99
N ASP A 73 4.35 -0.57 -2.06
CA ASP A 73 3.64 -1.82 -1.78
C ASP A 73 2.93 -2.42 -2.99
N MET A 74 2.48 -1.57 -3.92
CA MET A 74 1.79 -1.98 -5.15
C MET A 74 2.20 -1.15 -6.36
N ILE A 75 2.12 -1.77 -7.53
CA ILE A 75 2.31 -1.11 -8.82
C ILE A 75 1.13 -1.47 -9.72
N LEU A 76 0.52 -0.44 -10.31
CA LEU A 76 -0.38 -0.56 -11.46
C LEU A 76 0.42 -0.25 -12.72
N LEU A 77 0.84 -1.30 -13.42
CA LEU A 77 1.65 -1.25 -14.63
C LEU A 77 0.78 -0.93 -15.85
N LYS A 78 0.21 0.27 -15.87
CA LYS A 78 -0.66 0.76 -16.95
C LYS A 78 -0.38 2.24 -17.19
N PRO A 79 0.13 2.63 -18.36
CA PRO A 79 0.30 4.04 -18.69
C PRO A 79 -1.05 4.79 -18.70
N SER A 80 -1.07 5.98 -18.12
CA SER A 80 -2.23 6.87 -18.09
C SER A 80 -1.86 8.29 -17.63
N GLY A 81 -2.56 9.31 -18.11
CA GLY A 81 -2.42 10.69 -17.62
C GLY A 81 -1.01 11.28 -17.73
N GLY A 82 -0.21 10.85 -18.71
CA GLY A 82 1.18 11.27 -18.89
C GLY A 82 2.21 10.50 -18.06
N PHE A 83 1.79 9.52 -17.27
CA PHE A 83 2.66 8.68 -16.45
C PHE A 83 2.78 7.26 -17.01
N ALA A 84 3.93 6.62 -16.78
CA ALA A 84 4.19 5.25 -17.24
C ALA A 84 3.50 4.20 -16.34
N SER A 85 3.44 4.43 -15.03
CA SER A 85 2.76 3.57 -14.06
C SER A 85 2.30 4.35 -12.83
N LEU A 86 1.44 3.72 -12.02
CA LEU A 86 1.03 4.22 -10.70
C LEU A 86 1.62 3.33 -9.60
N CYS A 87 2.49 3.90 -8.78
CA CYS A 87 3.08 3.29 -7.60
C CYS A 87 2.27 3.69 -6.35
N ILE A 88 1.88 2.71 -5.53
CA ILE A 88 0.94 2.91 -4.43
C ILE A 88 1.56 2.36 -3.15
N GLU A 89 1.74 3.23 -2.16
CA GLU A 89 2.23 2.90 -0.83
C GLU A 89 1.11 3.05 0.19
N PHE A 90 0.87 2.02 1.00
CA PHE A 90 -0.18 2.07 2.01
C PHE A 90 0.38 2.59 3.34
N LYS A 91 -0.39 3.49 3.97
CA LYS A 91 -0.15 3.95 5.35
C LYS A 91 -1.45 3.94 6.14
N THR A 92 -1.37 4.01 7.45
CA THR A 92 -2.54 4.27 8.29
C THR A 92 -2.59 5.74 8.68
N GLU A 93 -3.73 6.19 9.23
CA GLU A 93 -3.83 7.49 9.90
C GLU A 93 -3.16 7.51 11.29
N GLU A 94 -2.59 6.39 11.75
CA GLU A 94 -1.95 6.34 13.05
C GLU A 94 -0.65 7.16 13.08
N LYS A 95 -0.46 7.88 14.18
CA LYS A 95 0.79 8.61 14.45
C LYS A 95 1.99 7.65 14.33
N GLY A 96 2.87 7.95 13.38
CA GLY A 96 4.06 7.15 13.08
C GLY A 96 3.95 6.28 11.82
N SER A 97 2.75 6.09 11.24
CA SER A 97 2.61 5.50 9.90
C SER A 97 2.93 6.55 8.83
N THR A 98 4.23 6.72 8.64
CA THR A 98 4.84 7.64 7.68
C THR A 98 5.81 6.87 6.78
N GLN A 99 6.20 7.48 5.65
CA GLN A 99 7.21 6.89 4.78
C GLN A 99 8.57 6.85 5.48
N ARG A 100 9.24 5.71 5.37
CA ARG A 100 10.66 5.56 5.73
C ARG A 100 11.54 6.30 4.72
N GLU A 101 12.77 6.59 5.10
CA GLU A 101 13.70 7.31 4.22
C GLU A 101 13.94 6.55 2.90
N THR A 102 14.08 5.23 2.94
CA THR A 102 14.20 4.40 1.73
C THR A 102 12.99 4.50 0.81
N GLN A 103 11.78 4.65 1.36
CA GLN A 103 10.55 4.82 0.58
C GLN A 103 10.52 6.18 -0.11
N LYS A 104 10.94 7.24 0.58
CA LYS A 104 11.08 8.58 -0.01
C LYS A 104 12.14 8.62 -1.12
N GLN A 105 13.27 7.96 -0.91
CA GLN A 105 14.32 7.86 -1.92
C GLN A 105 13.82 7.12 -3.17
N TRP A 106 13.13 5.99 -2.98
CA TRP A 106 12.57 5.23 -4.08
C TRP A 106 11.45 6.00 -4.81
N GLN A 107 10.57 6.69 -4.08
CA GLN A 107 9.56 7.59 -4.65
C GLN A 107 10.21 8.60 -5.60
N LYS A 108 11.23 9.33 -5.14
CA LYS A 108 11.93 10.34 -5.97
C LYS A 108 12.49 9.72 -7.25
N ALA A 109 13.08 8.54 -7.16
CA ALA A 109 13.61 7.84 -8.33
C ALA A 109 12.50 7.40 -9.31
N ALA A 110 11.39 6.86 -8.79
CA ALA A 110 10.25 6.44 -9.61
C ALA A 110 9.57 7.64 -10.32
N GLU A 111 9.40 8.75 -9.62
CA GLU A 111 8.82 10.00 -10.16
C GLU A 111 9.75 10.62 -11.22
N ALA A 112 11.05 10.68 -10.96
CA ALA A 112 12.03 11.14 -11.95
C ALA A 112 12.05 10.27 -13.22
N ALA A 113 11.69 8.99 -13.11
CA ALA A 113 11.52 8.07 -14.23
C ALA A 113 10.13 8.13 -14.90
N GLY A 114 9.29 9.13 -14.58
CA GLY A 114 8.00 9.35 -15.23
C GLY A 114 6.83 8.54 -14.67
N ASN A 115 6.93 8.03 -13.45
CA ASN A 115 5.84 7.30 -12.78
C ASN A 115 5.13 8.21 -11.77
N LYS A 116 3.86 7.93 -11.48
CA LYS A 116 3.13 8.61 -10.40
C LYS A 116 3.28 7.80 -9.12
N TYR A 117 3.63 8.44 -8.01
CA TYR A 117 3.64 7.83 -6.69
C TYR A 117 2.53 8.41 -5.81
N VAL A 118 1.80 7.56 -5.09
CA VAL A 118 0.76 8.00 -4.15
C VAL A 118 0.88 7.26 -2.81
N ILE A 119 0.52 7.96 -1.74
CA ILE A 119 0.31 7.36 -0.42
C ILE A 119 -1.19 7.16 -0.25
N CYS A 120 -1.63 5.91 -0.08
CA CYS A 120 -3.03 5.59 0.18
C CYS A 120 -3.25 5.27 1.65
N ARG A 121 -4.13 6.03 2.31
CA ARG A 121 -4.45 5.85 3.74
C ARG A 121 -5.73 5.09 4.03
N SER A 122 -6.54 4.89 3.00
CA SER A 122 -7.83 4.20 3.11
C SER A 122 -8.24 3.58 1.78
N PHE A 123 -9.31 2.79 1.82
CA PHE A 123 -9.94 2.23 0.63
C PHE A 123 -10.48 3.33 -0.31
N ASP A 124 -11.12 4.36 0.23
CA ASP A 124 -11.66 5.45 -0.58
C ASP A 124 -10.56 6.29 -1.22
N ASP A 125 -9.46 6.49 -0.52
CA ASP A 125 -8.27 7.17 -1.03
C ASP A 125 -7.66 6.40 -2.21
N PHE A 126 -7.46 5.09 -2.06
CA PHE A 126 -7.03 4.21 -3.15
C PHE A 126 -7.96 4.30 -4.36
N ARG A 127 -9.27 4.19 -4.14
CA ARG A 127 -10.27 4.24 -5.20
C ARG A 127 -10.22 5.58 -5.94
N LYS A 128 -10.13 6.68 -5.21
CA LYS A 128 -10.00 8.03 -5.77
C LYS A 128 -8.75 8.17 -6.63
N GLU A 129 -7.58 7.76 -6.11
CA GLU A 129 -6.32 7.87 -6.85
C GLU A 129 -6.30 6.99 -8.11
N VAL A 130 -6.79 5.75 -8.02
CA VAL A 130 -6.89 4.85 -9.18
C VAL A 130 -7.83 5.42 -10.24
N ILE A 131 -9.03 5.87 -9.86
CA ILE A 131 -10.00 6.43 -10.82
C ILE A 131 -9.43 7.69 -11.47
N SER A 132 -8.85 8.60 -10.67
CA SER A 132 -8.24 9.82 -11.20
C SER A 132 -7.06 9.51 -12.13
N TYR A 133 -6.31 8.44 -11.85
CA TYR A 133 -5.19 8.01 -12.67
C TYR A 133 -5.67 7.40 -14.00
N LEU A 134 -6.64 6.50 -13.96
CA LEU A 134 -7.15 5.80 -15.15
C LEU A 134 -7.99 6.71 -16.05
N PHE A 135 -8.69 7.69 -15.47
CA PHE A 135 -9.59 8.60 -16.16
C PHE A 135 -9.26 10.06 -15.81
N PRO A 136 -8.08 10.57 -16.23
CA PRO A 136 -7.68 11.94 -15.94
C PRO A 136 -8.65 12.92 -16.61
N LYS A 137 -9.02 13.98 -15.89
CA LYS A 137 -9.78 15.08 -16.49
C LYS A 137 -8.88 15.80 -17.49
N LYS A 138 -9.42 16.04 -18.69
CA LYS A 138 -8.77 16.88 -19.70
C LYS A 138 -8.74 18.34 -19.25
#